data_AF-A0A9E4J6M7-F1
#
_entry.id   AF-A0A9E4J6M7-F1
#
_cell.length_a   1.000
_cell.length_b   1.000
_cell.length_c   1.000
_cell.angle_alpha   90.00
_cell.angle_beta   90.00
_cell.angle_gamma   90.00
#
_symmetry.space_group_name_H-M   'P 1'
#
loop_
_entity.id
_entity.type
_entity.pdbx_description
1 polymer ?
#
loop_
_entity_poly.entity_id
_entity_poly.type
_entity_poly.pdbx_seq_one_letter_code
_entity_poly.pdbx_strand_id
1 'polypeptide(L)'
;MIRKGRKQNAGFTLVELMIVVAIIGILAAVAIPAFSRYIKKSRTAEASQTLNKIWTGAVSYYEADHNDATGTILPKQFPTVAASEAAKCCTQAGMKCPANSAVYDTDAGWQAMNFNLAEAHYYRPLYSSAGVSTASNFTAEAEGDLDCDNTLAQFRRIGQINATTGDAYSFNTVLGNEIE
;
A
#
# COMPACT_ATOMS: atom_id res chain seq x y z
N MET A 1 38.07 38.27 -51.67
CA MET A 1 37.15 37.32 -52.34
C MET A 1 36.63 36.35 -51.27
N ILE A 2 35.39 36.49 -50.79
CA ILE A 2 34.81 35.61 -49.75
C ILE A 2 33.62 34.87 -50.37
N ARG A 3 33.76 33.56 -50.58
CA ARG A 3 32.67 32.68 -51.06
C ARG A 3 31.71 32.40 -49.90
N LYS A 4 30.52 32.99 -49.96
CA LYS A 4 29.41 32.76 -49.02
C LYS A 4 28.76 31.40 -49.34
N GLY A 5 28.97 30.40 -48.51
CA GLY A 5 28.31 29.09 -48.64
C GLY A 5 26.80 29.24 -48.43
N ARG A 6 26.00 28.79 -49.42
CA ARG A 6 24.54 28.70 -49.31
C ARG A 6 24.20 27.65 -48.24
N LYS A 7 23.70 28.08 -47.09
CA LYS A 7 23.04 27.16 -46.13
C LYS A 7 21.76 26.66 -46.80
N GLN A 8 21.67 25.34 -47.02
CA GLN A 8 20.42 24.73 -47.46
C GLN A 8 19.47 24.69 -46.27
N ASN A 9 18.33 25.37 -46.39
CA ASN A 9 17.24 25.23 -45.42
C ASN A 9 16.55 23.89 -45.70
N ALA A 10 16.98 22.83 -45.02
CA ALA A 10 16.27 21.56 -44.99
C ALA A 10 15.00 21.73 -44.12
N GLY A 11 13.84 21.83 -44.77
CA GLY A 11 12.54 21.83 -44.09
C GLY A 11 12.01 20.41 -43.92
N PHE A 12 11.34 20.16 -42.80
CA PHE A 12 10.66 18.90 -42.51
C PHE A 12 9.45 18.73 -43.45
N THR A 13 9.25 17.56 -44.06
CA THR A 13 8.09 17.34 -44.93
C THR A 13 6.85 16.97 -44.12
N LEU A 14 5.67 17.38 -44.59
CA LEU A 14 4.39 16.97 -43.96
C LEU A 14 4.21 15.46 -43.97
N VAL A 15 4.73 14.78 -45.00
CA VAL A 15 4.65 13.32 -45.13
C VAL A 15 5.52 12.61 -44.10
N GLU A 16 6.75 13.09 -43.85
CA GLU A 16 7.59 12.56 -42.76
C GLU A 16 6.88 12.67 -41.41
N LEU A 17 6.22 13.79 -41.16
CA LEU A 17 5.49 13.99 -39.91
C LEU A 17 4.29 13.03 -39.80
N MET A 18 3.54 12.78 -40.88
CA MET A 18 2.42 11.84 -40.88
C MET A 18 2.84 10.41 -40.54
N ILE A 19 3.95 9.95 -41.11
CA ILE A 19 4.47 8.60 -40.84
C ILE A 19 4.90 8.48 -39.37
N VAL A 20 5.56 9.52 -38.82
CA VAL A 20 5.98 9.53 -37.42
C VAL A 20 4.77 9.44 -36.48
N VAL A 21 3.71 10.20 -36.74
CA VAL A 21 2.49 10.14 -35.91
C VAL A 21 1.80 8.77 -36.02
N ALA A 22 1.79 8.16 -37.20
CA ALA A 22 1.23 6.82 -37.40
C ALA A 22 1.99 5.75 -36.59
N ILE A 23 3.33 5.80 -36.58
CA ILE A 23 4.16 4.87 -35.80
C ILE A 23 3.93 5.09 -34.29
N ILE A 24 3.93 6.35 -33.82
CA ILE A 24 3.67 6.68 -32.41
C ILE A 24 2.27 6.19 -31.99
N GLY A 25 1.26 6.31 -32.86
CA GLY A 25 -0.09 5.82 -32.60
C GLY A 25 -0.16 4.31 -32.34
N ILE A 26 0.52 3.51 -33.16
CA ILE A 26 0.59 2.04 -32.99
C ILE A 26 1.30 1.68 -31.68
N LEU A 27 2.43 2.34 -31.38
CA LEU A 27 3.18 2.10 -30.15
C LEU A 27 2.35 2.47 -28.90
N ALA A 28 1.64 3.60 -28.93
CA ALA A 28 0.80 4.05 -27.83
C ALA A 28 -0.37 3.08 -27.55
N ALA A 29 -1.00 2.54 -28.59
CA ALA A 29 -2.13 1.61 -28.45
C ALA A 29 -1.77 0.33 -27.68
N VAL A 30 -0.53 -0.16 -27.82
CA VAL A 30 -0.04 -1.34 -27.08
C VAL A 30 0.53 -0.93 -25.72
N ALA A 31 1.24 0.19 -25.65
CA ALA A 31 1.95 0.62 -24.44
C ALA A 31 1.01 1.07 -23.31
N ILE A 32 -0.06 1.83 -23.61
CA ILE A 32 -0.98 2.37 -22.60
C ILE A 32 -1.64 1.28 -21.74
N PRO A 33 -2.30 0.25 -22.31
CA PRO A 33 -2.94 -0.79 -21.48
C PRO A 33 -1.91 -1.63 -20.71
N ALA A 34 -0.74 -1.87 -21.28
CA ALA A 34 0.34 -2.60 -20.59
C ALA A 34 0.87 -1.81 -19.39
N PHE A 35 1.10 -0.51 -19.55
CA PHE A 35 1.56 0.37 -18.48
C PHE A 35 0.51 0.50 -17.37
N SER A 36 -0.77 0.64 -17.71
CA SER A 36 -1.86 0.67 -16.71
C SER A 36 -1.86 -0.58 -15.83
N ARG A 37 -1.76 -1.79 -16.43
CA ARG A 37 -1.67 -3.05 -15.67
C ARG A 37 -0.44 -3.10 -14.76
N TYR A 38 0.70 -2.60 -15.23
CA TYR A 38 1.92 -2.54 -14.42
C TYR A 38 1.74 -1.66 -13.18
N ILE A 39 1.16 -0.46 -13.34
CA ILE A 39 0.88 0.45 -12.22
C ILE A 39 -0.10 -0.20 -11.23
N LYS A 40 -1.18 -0.84 -11.70
CA LYS A 40 -2.14 -1.55 -10.85
C LYS A 40 -1.46 -2.64 -10.02
N LYS A 41 -0.63 -3.47 -10.65
CA LYS A 41 0.14 -4.52 -9.96
C LYS A 41 1.10 -3.95 -8.92
N SER A 42 1.76 -2.83 -9.23
CA SER A 42 2.64 -2.15 -8.28
C SER A 42 1.88 -1.68 -7.04
N ARG A 43 0.67 -1.13 -7.23
CA ARG A 43 -0.21 -0.70 -6.13
C ARG A 43 -0.66 -1.90 -5.28
N THR A 44 -1.09 -3.01 -5.89
CA THR A 44 -1.43 -4.25 -5.15
C THR A 44 -0.26 -4.76 -4.32
N ALA A 45 0.95 -4.72 -4.88
CA ALA A 45 2.16 -5.17 -4.21
C ALA A 45 2.46 -4.30 -2.98
N GLU A 46 2.26 -2.99 -3.08
CA GLU A 46 2.43 -2.05 -1.97
C GLU A 46 1.45 -2.33 -0.82
N ALA A 47 0.16 -2.55 -1.12
CA ALA A 47 -0.82 -2.95 -0.12
C ALA A 47 -0.42 -4.25 0.59
N SER A 48 0.01 -5.24 -0.20
CA SER A 48 0.47 -6.54 0.32
C SER A 48 1.71 -6.40 1.21
N GLN A 49 2.67 -5.55 0.82
CA GLN A 49 3.86 -5.27 1.63
C GLN A 49 3.50 -4.60 2.95
N THR A 50 2.56 -3.64 2.93
CA THR A 50 2.07 -2.98 4.14
C THR A 50 1.42 -3.97 5.09
N LEU A 51 0.53 -4.84 4.59
CA LEU A 51 -0.08 -5.91 5.39
C LEU A 51 0.93 -6.94 5.91
N ASN A 52 2.00 -7.22 5.16
CA ASN A 52 3.09 -8.09 5.61
C ASN A 52 3.88 -7.48 6.78
N LYS A 53 4.17 -6.17 6.74
CA LYS A 53 4.82 -5.47 7.86
C LYS A 53 3.99 -5.59 9.15
N ILE A 54 2.69 -5.32 9.04
CA ILE A 54 1.75 -5.45 10.18
C ILE A 54 1.73 -6.88 10.69
N TRP A 55 1.64 -7.88 9.80
CA TRP A 55 1.64 -9.28 10.18
C TRP A 55 2.89 -9.67 10.98
N THR A 56 4.07 -9.34 10.45
CA THR A 56 5.34 -9.69 11.12
C THR A 56 5.42 -9.02 12.50
N GLY A 57 5.06 -7.74 12.61
CA GLY A 57 5.04 -7.02 13.88
C GLY A 57 4.03 -7.60 14.88
N ALA A 58 2.81 -7.90 14.45
CA ALA A 58 1.77 -8.47 15.28
C ALA A 58 2.14 -9.87 15.80
N VAL A 59 2.71 -10.72 14.95
CA VAL A 59 3.17 -12.06 15.36
C VAL A 59 4.35 -11.97 16.32
N SER A 60 5.34 -11.12 16.04
CA SER A 60 6.47 -10.91 16.96
C SER A 60 6.01 -10.42 18.34
N TYR A 61 4.98 -9.56 18.37
CA TYR A 61 4.40 -9.10 19.62
C TYR A 61 3.69 -10.24 20.35
N TYR A 62 2.88 -11.06 19.66
CA TYR A 62 2.17 -12.18 20.26
C TYR A 62 3.12 -13.24 20.86
N GLU A 63 4.27 -13.46 20.23
CA GLU A 63 5.25 -14.45 20.70
C GLU A 63 5.95 -14.04 21.99
N ALA A 64 6.11 -12.74 22.22
CA ALA A 64 6.74 -12.17 23.41
C ALA A 64 5.79 -12.20 24.63
N ASP A 65 6.37 -12.35 25.82
CA ASP A 65 5.65 -12.21 27.08
C ASP A 65 5.56 -10.73 27.45
N HIS A 66 4.37 -10.30 27.89
CA HIS A 66 4.10 -8.92 28.29
C HIS A 66 3.58 -8.90 29.72
N ASN A 67 3.83 -7.79 30.41
CA ASN A 67 3.28 -7.54 31.72
C ASN A 67 2.46 -6.25 31.74
N ASP A 68 1.47 -6.19 32.61
CA ASP A 68 0.78 -4.94 32.90
C ASP A 68 1.66 -3.98 33.73
N ALA A 69 1.13 -2.79 34.03
CA ALA A 69 1.81 -1.78 34.84
C ALA A 69 2.11 -2.24 36.29
N THR A 70 1.46 -3.31 36.76
CA THR A 70 1.66 -3.90 38.09
C THR A 70 2.66 -5.05 38.09
N GLY A 71 3.18 -5.43 36.91
CA GLY A 71 4.09 -6.56 36.74
C GLY A 71 3.40 -7.92 36.60
N THR A 72 2.08 -7.95 36.45
CA THR A 72 1.34 -9.20 36.21
C THR A 72 1.51 -9.61 34.76
N ILE A 73 1.88 -10.88 34.52
CA ILE A 73 2.01 -11.44 33.17
C ILE A 73 0.63 -11.46 32.50
N LEU A 74 0.55 -10.81 31.34
CA LEU A 74 -0.65 -10.79 30.51
C LEU A 74 -0.75 -12.10 29.72
N PRO A 75 -1.98 -12.60 29.46
CA PRO A 75 -2.15 -13.68 28.50
C PRO A 75 -1.66 -13.21 27.12
N LYS A 76 -1.05 -14.12 26.35
CA LYS A 76 -0.58 -13.82 25.00
C LYS A 76 -1.70 -13.20 24.18
N GLN A 77 -1.43 -12.08 23.54
CA GLN A 77 -2.44 -11.35 22.78
C GLN A 77 -1.77 -10.53 21.70
N PHE A 78 -2.53 -10.22 20.66
CA PHE A 78 -2.08 -9.26 19.66
C PHE A 78 -2.12 -7.83 20.24
N PRO A 79 -1.29 -6.90 19.73
CA PRO A 79 -1.26 -5.54 20.22
C PRO A 79 -2.61 -4.87 20.01
N THR A 80 -3.01 -3.94 20.89
CA THR A 80 -4.24 -3.16 20.71
C THR A 80 -3.87 -1.79 20.16
N VAL A 81 -4.45 -1.42 19.02
CA VAL A 81 -4.32 -0.08 18.43
C VAL A 81 -5.53 0.75 18.84
N ALA A 82 -5.30 1.92 19.44
CA ALA A 82 -6.37 2.82 19.91
C ALA A 82 -6.73 3.88 18.87
N ALA A 83 -5.78 4.25 18.00
CA ALA A 83 -5.97 5.21 16.92
C ALA A 83 -5.46 4.67 15.57
N SER A 84 -6.24 4.90 14.52
CA SER A 84 -5.84 4.67 13.12
C SER A 84 -5.71 6.00 12.38
N GLU A 85 -5.03 5.98 11.23
CA GLU A 85 -4.89 7.17 10.40
C GLU A 85 -6.27 7.65 9.90
N ALA A 86 -6.69 8.82 10.38
CA ALA A 86 -8.05 9.32 10.16
C ALA A 86 -8.32 9.83 8.73
N ALA A 87 -7.28 10.21 7.98
CA ALA A 87 -7.45 10.85 6.68
C ALA A 87 -7.61 9.82 5.54
N LYS A 88 -8.57 10.07 4.64
CA LYS A 88 -8.54 9.47 3.30
C LYS A 88 -7.37 10.11 2.54
N CYS A 89 -6.54 9.31 1.92
CA CYS A 89 -5.32 9.77 1.22
C CYS A 89 -5.56 10.45 -0.13
N CYS A 90 -6.81 10.78 -0.43
CA CYS A 90 -7.30 11.08 -1.76
C CYS A 90 -7.82 12.54 -1.82
N THR A 91 -6.91 13.52 -1.65
CA THR A 91 -7.28 14.94 -1.87
C THR A 91 -7.35 15.29 -3.37
N GLN A 92 -6.73 14.47 -4.23
CA GLN A 92 -6.80 14.53 -5.70
C GLN A 92 -6.42 13.17 -6.31
N ALA A 93 -7.01 12.82 -7.46
CA ALA A 93 -6.75 11.53 -8.13
C ALA A 93 -5.25 11.29 -8.35
N GLY A 94 -4.78 10.10 -7.98
CA GLY A 94 -3.37 9.71 -8.10
C GLY A 94 -2.43 10.26 -7.00
N MET A 95 -2.95 10.98 -6.00
CA MET A 95 -2.15 11.38 -4.84
C MET A 95 -1.89 10.21 -3.90
N LYS A 96 -0.75 10.29 -3.21
CA LYS A 96 -0.35 9.36 -2.15
C LYS A 96 -0.61 9.99 -0.78
N CYS A 97 -0.89 9.16 0.21
CA CYS A 97 -0.80 9.51 1.62
C CYS A 97 0.61 10.05 1.92
N PRO A 98 0.75 11.04 2.84
CA PRO A 98 2.06 11.45 3.32
C PRO A 98 2.78 10.29 4.03
N ALA A 99 4.10 10.35 4.03
CA ALA A 99 4.92 9.44 4.84
C ALA A 99 4.70 9.71 6.34
N ASN A 100 4.89 8.68 7.16
CA ASN A 100 4.93 8.75 8.63
C ASN A 100 3.77 9.54 9.25
N SER A 101 2.57 8.96 9.24
CA SER A 101 1.48 9.51 10.04
C SER A 101 1.89 9.53 11.52
N ALA A 102 1.64 10.67 12.18
CA ALA A 102 1.96 10.85 13.60
C ALA A 102 1.34 9.76 14.49
N VAL A 103 0.23 9.15 14.05
CA VAL A 103 -0.45 8.07 14.77
C VAL A 103 0.47 6.85 14.97
N TYR A 104 1.35 6.54 14.02
CA TYR A 104 2.28 5.41 14.14
C TYR A 104 3.33 5.63 15.24
N ASP A 105 3.69 6.89 15.49
CA ASP A 105 4.69 7.27 16.48
C ASP A 105 4.07 7.55 17.86
N THR A 106 2.76 7.73 17.98
CA THR A 106 2.11 8.07 19.25
C THR A 106 1.25 6.95 19.84
N ASP A 107 0.74 6.04 19.01
CA ASP A 107 -0.10 4.94 19.46
C ASP A 107 0.75 3.75 19.90
N ALA A 108 0.50 3.25 21.11
CA ALA A 108 1.27 2.16 21.69
C ALA A 108 1.14 0.85 20.89
N GLY A 109 0.01 0.60 20.22
CA GLY A 109 -0.20 -0.59 19.40
C GLY A 109 0.64 -0.58 18.12
N TRP A 110 0.73 0.56 17.45
CA TRP A 110 1.60 0.71 16.28
C TRP A 110 3.09 0.61 16.64
N GLN A 111 3.49 1.26 17.74
CA GLN A 111 4.85 1.14 18.27
C GLN A 111 5.20 -0.29 18.70
N ALA A 112 4.26 -1.00 19.32
CA ALA A 112 4.42 -2.39 19.73
C ALA A 112 4.69 -3.34 18.55
N MET A 113 4.14 -3.02 17.37
CA MET A 113 4.43 -3.75 16.12
C MET A 113 5.67 -3.26 15.40
N ASN A 114 6.37 -2.23 15.92
CA ASN A 114 7.43 -1.50 15.25
C ASN A 114 7.04 -1.09 13.81
N PHE A 115 5.78 -0.68 13.65
CA PHE A 115 5.20 -0.38 12.34
C PHE A 115 5.48 1.06 11.95
N ASN A 116 5.97 1.27 10.72
CA ASN A 116 6.08 2.59 10.13
C ASN A 116 6.03 2.56 8.59
N LEU A 117 5.56 3.66 8.00
CA LEU A 117 5.51 3.93 6.56
C LEU A 117 6.36 5.17 6.23
N ALA A 118 7.66 4.94 6.10
CA ALA A 118 8.68 5.96 5.82
C ALA A 118 8.50 6.72 4.49
N GLU A 119 7.68 6.19 3.58
CA GLU A 119 7.47 6.76 2.26
C GLU A 119 5.98 7.05 2.01
N ALA A 120 5.73 7.93 1.05
CA ALA A 120 4.39 8.20 0.58
C ALA A 120 3.78 6.95 -0.07
N HIS A 121 2.56 6.62 0.33
CA HIS A 121 1.90 5.35 0.04
C HIS A 121 0.47 5.56 -0.45
N TYR A 122 -0.12 4.59 -1.13
CA TYR A 122 -1.50 4.67 -1.66
C TYR A 122 -2.57 4.16 -0.70
N TYR A 123 -2.18 3.33 0.27
CA TYR A 123 -3.12 2.61 1.12
C TYR A 123 -2.88 2.93 2.59
N ARG A 124 -3.87 3.52 3.25
CA ARG A 124 -3.83 3.68 4.71
C ARG A 124 -4.01 2.32 5.38
N PRO A 125 -3.16 1.96 6.36
CA PRO A 125 -3.34 0.78 7.17
C PRO A 125 -4.37 1.00 8.28
N LEU A 126 -5.24 0.02 8.48
CA LEU A 126 -6.10 -0.11 9.64
C LEU A 126 -5.76 -1.42 10.34
N TYR A 127 -5.95 -1.43 11.65
CA TYR A 127 -5.66 -2.58 12.47
C TYR A 127 -6.69 -2.69 13.59
N SER A 128 -7.15 -3.90 13.83
CA SER A 128 -7.95 -4.26 14.99
C SER A 128 -7.57 -5.64 15.48
N SER A 129 -7.63 -5.85 16.79
CA SER A 129 -7.35 -7.14 17.41
C SER A 129 -8.41 -7.48 18.44
N ALA A 130 -8.60 -8.77 18.68
CA ALA A 130 -9.54 -9.27 19.66
C ALA A 130 -9.10 -10.63 20.22
N GLY A 131 -9.59 -10.93 21.41
CA GLY A 131 -9.30 -12.20 22.07
C GLY A 131 -7.90 -12.25 22.69
N VAL A 132 -7.67 -13.35 23.43
CA VAL A 132 -6.41 -13.64 24.11
C VAL A 132 -6.09 -15.13 23.95
N SER A 133 -4.83 -15.48 24.19
CA SER A 133 -4.28 -16.82 24.04
C SER A 133 -4.64 -17.41 22.67
N THR A 134 -5.12 -18.64 22.64
CA THR A 134 -5.53 -19.36 21.43
C THR A 134 -6.77 -18.79 20.74
N ALA A 135 -7.53 -17.91 21.38
CA ALA A 135 -8.66 -17.20 20.76
C ALA A 135 -8.24 -15.85 20.14
N SER A 136 -6.96 -15.48 20.23
CA SER A 136 -6.44 -14.23 19.68
C SER A 136 -6.59 -14.20 18.18
N ASN A 137 -7.07 -13.07 17.69
CA ASN A 137 -7.13 -12.76 16.27
C ASN A 137 -6.84 -11.27 16.05
N PHE A 138 -6.44 -10.94 14.83
CA PHE A 138 -6.38 -9.57 14.37
C PHE A 138 -6.83 -9.47 12.92
N THR A 139 -7.29 -8.28 12.57
CA THR A 139 -7.62 -7.88 11.22
C THR A 139 -6.78 -6.66 10.87
N ALA A 140 -5.90 -6.84 9.88
CA ALA A 140 -5.15 -5.76 9.26
C ALA A 140 -5.79 -5.45 7.90
N GLU A 141 -6.08 -4.18 7.64
CA GLU A 141 -6.67 -3.72 6.40
C GLU A 141 -5.78 -2.63 5.78
N ALA A 142 -5.75 -2.59 4.46
CA ALA A 142 -5.09 -1.55 3.69
C ALA A 142 -6.14 -0.97 2.74
N GLU A 143 -6.53 0.28 3.00
CA GLU A 143 -7.59 0.98 2.28
C GLU A 143 -7.02 2.13 1.45
N GLY A 144 -7.38 2.20 0.18
CA GLY A 144 -6.94 3.29 -0.70
C GLY A 144 -8.08 3.71 -1.63
N ASP A 145 -8.31 5.01 -1.73
CA ASP A 145 -9.16 5.62 -2.74
C ASP A 145 -8.22 6.22 -3.81
N LEU A 146 -8.07 5.54 -4.95
CA LEU A 146 -6.99 5.80 -5.91
C LEU A 146 -7.32 6.95 -6.88
N ASP A 147 -8.61 7.22 -7.08
CA ASP A 147 -9.16 8.18 -8.03
C ASP A 147 -10.11 9.21 -7.38
N CYS A 148 -10.27 9.16 -6.05
CA CYS A 148 -11.03 10.10 -5.21
C CYS A 148 -12.54 10.05 -5.44
N ASP A 149 -13.08 8.90 -5.86
CA ASP A 149 -14.51 8.73 -6.13
C ASP A 149 -15.30 8.22 -4.91
N ASN A 150 -14.62 7.96 -3.79
CA ASN A 150 -15.10 7.31 -2.56
C ASN A 150 -15.27 5.79 -2.64
N THR A 151 -14.88 5.16 -3.74
CA THR A 151 -14.79 3.71 -3.91
C THR A 151 -13.43 3.24 -3.39
N LEU A 152 -13.43 2.49 -2.28
CA LEU A 152 -12.19 2.05 -1.66
C LEU A 152 -11.72 0.72 -2.25
N ALA A 153 -10.47 0.70 -2.71
CA ALA A 153 -9.72 -0.54 -2.86
C ALA A 153 -9.28 -1.01 -1.46
N GLN A 154 -9.82 -2.16 -1.03
CA GLN A 154 -9.58 -2.71 0.29
C GLN A 154 -8.92 -4.09 0.21
N PHE A 155 -7.76 -4.20 0.87
CA PHE A 155 -7.05 -5.45 1.09
C PHE A 155 -7.11 -5.79 2.56
N ARG A 156 -7.44 -7.04 2.88
CA ARG A 156 -7.51 -7.50 4.26
C ARG A 156 -6.60 -8.70 4.47
N ARG A 157 -5.94 -8.72 5.61
CA ARG A 157 -5.27 -9.90 6.16
C ARG A 157 -5.81 -10.15 7.55
N ILE A 158 -6.30 -11.36 7.77
CA ILE A 158 -6.74 -11.80 9.09
C ILE A 158 -5.69 -12.74 9.64
N GLY A 159 -5.23 -12.45 10.85
CA GLY A 159 -4.33 -13.29 11.63
C GLY A 159 -5.08 -13.97 12.76
N GLN A 160 -4.79 -15.25 12.99
CA GLN A 160 -5.41 -16.05 14.02
C GLN A 160 -4.39 -17.01 14.62
N ILE A 161 -4.69 -17.50 15.82
CA ILE A 161 -3.90 -18.54 16.48
C ILE A 161 -4.63 -19.88 16.32
N ASN A 162 -3.89 -20.91 15.94
CA ASN A 162 -4.43 -22.26 15.90
C ASN A 162 -4.67 -22.73 17.35
N ALA A 163 -5.92 -23.06 17.68
CA ALA A 163 -6.28 -23.43 19.04
C ALA A 163 -5.62 -24.73 19.54
N THR A 164 -5.16 -25.57 18.62
CA THR A 164 -4.52 -26.86 18.93
C THR A 164 -3.00 -26.74 18.97
N THR A 165 -2.39 -26.07 17.99
CA THR A 165 -0.93 -25.99 17.89
C THR A 165 -0.32 -24.76 18.54
N GLY A 166 -1.10 -23.70 18.76
CA GLY A 166 -0.62 -22.41 19.25
C GLY A 166 0.09 -21.56 18.19
N ASP A 167 0.19 -22.05 16.95
CA ASP A 167 0.87 -21.35 15.87
C ASP A 167 0.01 -20.23 15.28
N ALA A 168 0.65 -19.12 14.91
CA ALA A 168 0.00 -18.04 14.18
C ALA A 168 -0.15 -18.40 12.69
N TYR A 169 -1.35 -18.20 12.14
CA TYR A 169 -1.62 -18.32 10.72
C TYR A 169 -2.42 -17.12 10.20
N SER A 170 -2.39 -16.92 8.88
CA SER A 170 -3.17 -15.86 8.24
C SER A 170 -3.75 -16.27 6.91
N PHE A 171 -4.78 -15.56 6.53
CA PHE A 171 -5.33 -15.57 5.18
C PHE A 171 -5.52 -14.15 4.68
N ASN A 172 -5.27 -13.96 3.39
CA ASN A 172 -5.45 -12.69 2.71
C ASN A 172 -6.78 -12.73 1.95
N THR A 173 -7.47 -11.60 1.90
CA THR A 173 -8.72 -11.44 1.15
C THR A 173 -8.76 -10.05 0.55
N VAL A 174 -9.11 -9.96 -0.73
CA VAL A 174 -9.42 -8.69 -1.40
C VAL A 174 -10.93 -8.50 -1.32
N LEU A 175 -11.39 -7.35 -0.83
CA LEU A 175 -12.80 -7.11 -0.52
C LEU A 175 -13.45 -6.04 -1.38
N GLY A 176 -12.65 -5.12 -1.94
CA GLY A 176 -13.11 -4.05 -2.83
C GLY A 176 -12.93 -4.37 -4.31
N ASN A 177 -13.56 -3.58 -5.17
CA ASN A 177 -13.37 -3.67 -6.62
C ASN A 177 -11.89 -3.54 -6.97
N GLU A 178 -11.45 -4.41 -7.88
CA GLU A 178 -10.08 -4.48 -8.34
C GLU A 178 -9.64 -3.15 -8.96
N ILE A 179 -8.98 -2.30 -8.16
CA ILE A 179 -7.99 -1.30 -8.60
C ILE A 179 -8.37 -0.68 -9.94
N GLU A 180 -9.31 0.28 -9.96
CA GLU A 180 -9.59 1.04 -11.18
C GLU A 180 -8.35 1.80 -11.68
#